data_AF-A0A9P0DKK3-F1
#
_entry.id   AF-A0A9P0DKK3-F1
#
_cell.length_a   1.000
_cell.length_b   1.000
_cell.length_c   1.000
_cell.angle_alpha   90.00
_cell.angle_beta   90.00
_cell.angle_gamma   90.00
#
_symmetry.space_group_name_H-M   'P 1'
#
loop_
_entity.id
_entity.type
_entity.pdbx_description
1 polymer ?
#
loop_
_entity_poly.entity_id
_entity_poly.type
_entity_poly.pdbx_seq_one_letter_code
_entity_poly.pdbx_strand_id
1 'polypeptide(L)'
;MVLLNSCWSPCIWTDDLRSGCTAIAYYTGAMSIVSMTFIIFNMTGGDSTQLYNPLFEADVRLSMQVIGGLLIVYFLQMIGSSVLLVYGMHRLVRGLMVPWMASFALAILFQLVFGLWLLGGYYIYLDTVFYTLVIWSWMGYNIYLWLVVFSEFREIEKLQSPNIELLWP
;
A
#
# COMPACT_ATOMS: atom_id res chain seq x y z
N MET A 1 13.51 14.83 12.47
CA MET A 1 12.22 15.08 13.13
C MET A 1 11.24 14.03 12.66
N VAL A 2 10.32 13.57 13.50
CA VAL A 2 9.32 12.57 13.09
C VAL A 2 8.05 13.27 12.64
N LEU A 3 7.46 12.76 11.55
CA LEU A 3 6.42 13.45 10.80
C LEU A 3 5.05 13.31 11.48
N LEU A 4 4.77 12.15 12.06
CA LEU A 4 3.54 11.84 12.78
C LEU A 4 3.88 11.16 14.10
N ASN A 5 3.17 11.51 15.18
CA ASN A 5 3.36 10.90 16.50
C ASN A 5 2.28 9.86 16.85
N SER A 6 1.22 9.78 16.05
CA SER A 6 0.08 8.89 16.27
C SER A 6 -0.55 8.48 14.92
N CYS A 7 -1.37 7.44 14.93
CA CYS A 7 -2.12 6.98 13.76
C CYS A 7 -3.60 7.32 13.94
N TRP A 8 -4.08 8.27 13.14
CA TRP A 8 -5.43 8.80 13.14
C TRP A 8 -5.96 8.75 11.72
N SER A 9 -6.43 7.56 11.34
CA SER A 9 -7.11 7.31 10.09
C SER A 9 -8.59 6.99 10.35
N PRO A 10 -9.49 7.16 9.36
CA PRO A 10 -10.91 6.85 9.55
C PRO A 10 -11.20 5.42 10.03
N CYS A 11 -10.30 4.48 9.75
CA CYS A 11 -10.45 3.06 10.08
C CYS A 11 -9.49 2.57 11.17
N ILE A 12 -8.43 3.32 11.48
CA ILE A 12 -7.39 2.96 12.44
C ILE A 12 -7.11 4.15 13.33
N TRP A 13 -7.35 3.99 14.62
CA TRP A 13 -7.13 5.03 15.60
C TRP A 13 -6.29 4.48 16.75
N THR A 14 -5.04 4.94 16.82
CA THR A 14 -4.11 4.57 17.89
C THR A 14 -3.25 5.76 18.26
N ASP A 15 -3.06 5.97 19.56
CA ASP A 15 -2.21 7.05 20.07
C ASP A 15 -0.71 6.74 19.96
N ASP A 16 -0.37 5.48 19.67
CA ASP A 16 0.99 4.99 19.49
C ASP A 16 1.26 4.56 18.03
N LEU A 17 2.47 4.87 17.54
CA LEU A 17 2.93 4.53 16.20
C LEU A 17 3.11 3.03 16.02
N ARG A 18 3.61 2.32 17.03
CA ARG A 18 3.86 0.87 16.93
C ARG A 18 2.56 0.07 16.82
N SER A 19 1.56 0.44 17.63
CA SER A 19 0.21 -0.14 17.50
C SER A 19 -0.40 0.20 16.14
N GLY A 20 -0.23 1.45 15.66
CA GLY A 20 -0.72 1.89 14.36
C GLY A 20 -0.09 1.10 13.21
N CYS A 21 1.22 0.91 13.21
CA CYS A 21 1.93 0.12 12.21
C CYS A 21 1.53 -1.36 12.23
N THR A 22 1.24 -1.91 13.41
CA THR A 22 0.70 -3.27 13.53
C THR A 22 -0.67 -3.38 12.87
N ALA A 23 -1.57 -2.42 13.12
CA ALA A 23 -2.87 -2.36 12.45
C ALA A 23 -2.73 -2.18 10.92
N ILE A 24 -1.77 -1.37 10.46
CA ILE A 24 -1.45 -1.19 9.04
C ILE A 24 -0.98 -2.51 8.39
N ALA A 25 -0.20 -3.33 9.11
CA ALA A 25 0.22 -4.63 8.62
C ALA A 25 -0.98 -5.57 8.39
N TYR A 26 -1.94 -5.59 9.33
CA TYR A 26 -3.19 -6.35 9.18
C TYR A 26 -4.04 -5.83 8.02
N TYR A 27 -4.18 -4.51 7.89
CA TYR A 27 -4.85 -3.88 6.76
C TYR A 27 -4.21 -4.27 5.42
N THR A 28 -2.87 -4.25 5.35
CA THR A 28 -2.13 -4.65 4.14
C THR A 28 -2.43 -6.10 3.78
N GLY A 29 -2.40 -7.01 4.77
CA GLY A 29 -2.71 -8.42 4.57
C GLY A 29 -4.15 -8.64 4.08
N ALA A 30 -5.13 -8.01 4.74
CA ALA A 30 -6.54 -8.13 4.36
C ALA A 30 -6.82 -7.59 2.95
N MET A 31 -6.32 -6.39 2.63
CA MET A 31 -6.50 -5.80 1.31
C MET A 31 -5.80 -6.58 0.20
N SER A 32 -4.65 -7.19 0.50
CA SER A 32 -3.96 -8.07 -0.45
C SER A 32 -4.80 -9.30 -0.77
N ILE A 33 -5.40 -9.94 0.23
CA ILE A 33 -6.29 -11.10 0.04
C ILE A 33 -7.51 -10.70 -0.80
N VAL A 34 -8.19 -9.61 -0.45
CA VAL A 34 -9.37 -9.13 -1.20
C VAL A 34 -9.02 -8.83 -2.66
N SER A 35 -7.89 -8.16 -2.90
CA SER A 35 -7.42 -7.81 -4.25
C SER A 35 -7.05 -9.06 -5.05
N MET A 36 -6.38 -10.04 -4.42
CA MET A 36 -6.07 -11.32 -5.06
C MET A 36 -7.34 -12.09 -5.44
N THR A 37 -8.33 -12.15 -4.55
CA THR A 37 -9.61 -12.81 -4.86
C THR A 37 -10.31 -12.15 -6.05
N PHE A 38 -10.30 -10.82 -6.12
CA PHE A 38 -10.84 -10.08 -7.27
C PHE A 38 -10.07 -10.38 -8.56
N ILE A 39 -8.73 -10.42 -8.52
CA ILE A 39 -7.92 -10.77 -9.69
C ILE A 39 -8.21 -12.18 -10.18
N ILE A 40 -8.27 -13.16 -9.26
CA ILE A 40 -8.57 -14.56 -9.60
C ILE A 40 -9.97 -14.65 -10.23
N PHE A 41 -10.96 -13.96 -9.66
CA PHE A 41 -12.32 -13.92 -10.20
C PHE A 41 -12.35 -13.42 -11.65
N ASN A 42 -11.66 -12.30 -11.94
CA ASN A 42 -11.56 -11.80 -13.31
C ASN A 42 -10.82 -12.82 -14.21
N MET A 43 -9.70 -13.40 -13.76
CA MET A 43 -8.92 -14.39 -14.53
C MET A 43 -9.73 -15.65 -14.86
N THR A 44 -10.74 -16.01 -14.07
CA THR A 44 -11.63 -17.14 -14.32
C THR A 44 -12.86 -16.79 -15.18
N GLY A 45 -12.89 -15.60 -15.79
CA GLY A 45 -13.99 -15.15 -16.66
C GLY A 45 -15.12 -14.44 -15.91
N GLY A 46 -14.88 -13.99 -14.69
CA GLY A 46 -15.77 -13.08 -13.98
C GLY A 46 -15.81 -11.70 -14.65
N ASP A 47 -16.98 -11.06 -14.60
CA ASP A 47 -17.16 -9.74 -15.21
C ASP A 47 -16.55 -8.67 -14.29
N SER A 48 -15.49 -8.01 -14.75
CA SER A 48 -14.90 -6.91 -14.00
C SER A 48 -15.87 -5.73 -13.95
N THR A 49 -16.19 -5.25 -12.75
CA THR A 49 -16.93 -3.99 -12.58
C THR A 49 -16.27 -2.88 -13.41
N GLN A 50 -17.05 -1.95 -13.98
CA GLN A 50 -16.57 -0.88 -14.87
C GLN A 50 -15.31 -0.13 -14.37
N LEU A 51 -15.12 -0.05 -13.05
CA LEU A 51 -13.94 0.54 -12.38
C LEU A 51 -12.60 -0.08 -12.79
N TYR A 52 -12.54 -1.40 -12.92
CA TYR A 52 -11.32 -2.14 -13.26
C TYR A 52 -11.42 -2.84 -14.61
N ASN A 53 -12.57 -2.74 -15.29
CA ASN A 53 -12.81 -3.35 -16.58
C ASN A 53 -11.71 -3.02 -17.60
N PRO A 54 -11.21 -1.77 -17.70
CA PRO A 54 -10.13 -1.44 -18.62
C PRO A 54 -8.78 -2.12 -18.31
N LEU A 55 -8.52 -2.53 -17.05
CA LEU A 55 -7.30 -3.29 -16.68
C LEU A 55 -7.36 -4.75 -17.18
N PHE A 56 -8.58 -5.26 -17.39
CA PHE A 56 -8.88 -6.64 -17.73
C PHE A 56 -9.59 -6.78 -19.09
N GLU A 57 -9.70 -5.70 -19.86
CA GLU A 57 -10.53 -5.64 -21.06
C GLU A 57 -9.89 -6.41 -22.23
N ALA A 58 -10.70 -7.32 -22.79
CA ALA A 58 -10.44 -8.13 -23.98
C ALA A 58 -9.09 -8.87 -23.97
N ASP A 59 -9.11 -10.10 -23.46
CA ASP A 59 -7.98 -11.03 -23.58
C ASP A 59 -7.77 -11.46 -25.03
N VAL A 60 -7.12 -10.61 -25.83
CA VAL A 60 -6.80 -10.93 -27.23
C VAL A 60 -5.63 -11.93 -27.31
N ARG A 61 -4.85 -12.14 -26.23
CA ARG A 61 -3.55 -12.88 -26.27
C ARG A 61 -3.07 -13.53 -24.97
N LEU A 62 -3.95 -14.03 -24.10
CA LEU A 62 -3.57 -14.56 -22.76
C LEU A 62 -2.89 -13.50 -21.85
N SER A 63 -2.96 -12.22 -22.22
CA SER A 63 -2.28 -11.11 -21.54
C SER A 63 -2.82 -10.92 -20.12
N MET A 64 -4.12 -11.18 -19.96
CA MET A 64 -4.81 -11.12 -18.69
C MET A 64 -4.23 -12.11 -17.67
N GLN A 65 -3.90 -13.33 -18.11
CA GLN A 65 -3.33 -14.36 -17.24
C GLN A 65 -1.92 -14.00 -16.79
N VAL A 66 -1.11 -13.43 -17.69
CA VAL A 66 0.27 -13.00 -17.38
C VAL A 66 0.27 -11.85 -16.38
N ILE A 67 -0.49 -10.78 -16.66
CA ILE A 67 -0.53 -9.59 -15.79
C ILE A 67 -1.20 -9.94 -14.45
N GLY A 68 -2.29 -10.70 -14.46
CA GLY A 68 -2.95 -11.18 -13.24
C GLY A 68 -2.03 -12.02 -12.38
N GLY A 69 -1.27 -12.94 -12.97
CA GLY A 69 -0.25 -13.73 -12.27
C GLY A 69 0.83 -12.87 -11.62
N LEU A 70 1.34 -11.86 -12.32
CA LEU A 70 2.33 -10.91 -11.77
C LEU A 70 1.76 -10.13 -10.58
N LEU A 71 0.51 -9.67 -10.66
CA LEU A 71 -0.16 -8.96 -9.57
C LEU A 71 -0.38 -9.88 -8.35
N ILE A 72 -0.76 -11.14 -8.56
CA ILE A 72 -0.89 -12.13 -7.49
C ILE A 72 0.45 -12.31 -6.75
N VAL A 73 1.56 -12.47 -7.50
CA VAL A 73 2.90 -12.59 -6.91
C VAL A 73 3.26 -11.33 -6.12
N TYR A 74 2.95 -10.15 -6.65
CA TYR A 74 3.13 -8.89 -5.95
C TYR A 74 2.34 -8.83 -4.63
N PHE A 75 1.07 -9.22 -4.61
CA PHE A 75 0.27 -9.25 -3.38
C PHE A 75 0.75 -10.30 -2.37
N LEU A 76 1.25 -11.45 -2.82
CA LEU A 76 1.92 -12.42 -1.95
C LEU A 76 3.18 -11.83 -1.32
N GLN A 77 3.99 -11.11 -2.10
CA GLN A 77 5.14 -10.36 -1.58
C GLN A 77 4.71 -9.30 -0.57
N MET A 78 3.61 -8.59 -0.80
CA MET A 78 3.05 -7.60 0.14
C MET A 78 2.61 -8.21 1.47
N ILE A 79 2.03 -9.42 1.45
CA ILE A 79 1.72 -10.17 2.67
C ILE A 79 3.00 -10.55 3.41
N GLY A 80 4.03 -11.02 2.68
CA GLY A 80 5.34 -11.30 3.29
C GLY A 80 5.98 -10.05 3.90
N SER A 81 5.92 -8.92 3.19
CA SER A 81 6.50 -7.65 3.66
C SER A 81 5.75 -7.07 4.86
N SER A 82 4.44 -7.29 4.99
CA SER A 82 3.68 -6.87 6.18
C SER A 82 4.05 -7.66 7.44
N VAL A 83 4.37 -8.95 7.31
CA VAL A 83 4.91 -9.75 8.43
C VAL A 83 6.30 -9.25 8.82
N LEU A 84 7.17 -8.97 7.84
CA LEU A 84 8.49 -8.40 8.08
C LEU A 84 8.43 -7.02 8.74
N LEU A 85 7.43 -6.20 8.41
CA LEU A 85 7.19 -4.91 9.04
C LEU A 85 6.99 -5.07 10.56
N VAL A 86 6.06 -5.95 10.97
CA VAL A 86 5.77 -6.22 12.39
C VAL A 86 7.01 -6.78 13.10
N TYR A 87 7.66 -7.78 12.50
CA TYR A 87 8.86 -8.38 13.08
C TYR A 87 10.01 -7.38 13.22
N GLY A 88 10.22 -6.55 12.19
CA GLY A 88 11.23 -5.50 12.16
C GLY A 88 11.05 -4.46 13.27
N MET A 89 9.81 -4.03 13.50
CA MET A 89 9.50 -3.11 14.60
C MET A 89 9.76 -3.72 15.98
N HIS A 90 9.32 -4.95 16.23
CA HIS A 90 9.53 -5.60 17.52
C HIS A 90 10.99 -5.87 17.84
N ARG A 91 11.80 -6.17 16.81
CA ARG A 91 13.25 -6.38 16.95
C ARG A 91 14.09 -5.12 16.79
N LEU A 92 13.46 -3.97 16.56
CA LEU A 92 14.13 -2.70 16.24
C LEU A 92 15.10 -2.82 15.05
N VAL A 93 14.81 -3.69 14.08
CA VAL A 93 15.62 -3.87 12.87
C VAL A 93 14.97 -3.09 11.73
N ARG A 94 15.35 -1.81 11.57
CA ARG A 94 14.79 -0.90 10.56
C ARG A 94 14.84 -1.44 9.13
N GLY A 95 15.87 -2.21 8.80
CA GLY A 95 16.05 -2.79 7.45
C GLY A 95 14.90 -3.71 7.02
N LEU A 96 14.22 -4.36 7.97
CA LEU A 96 13.09 -5.25 7.69
C LEU A 96 11.79 -4.52 7.37
N MET A 97 11.71 -3.22 7.66
CA MET A 97 10.56 -2.39 7.31
C MET A 97 10.65 -1.86 5.86
N VAL A 98 11.86 -1.81 5.29
CA VAL A 98 12.13 -1.26 3.95
C VAL A 98 11.38 -2.00 2.83
N PRO A 99 11.31 -3.35 2.82
CA PRO A 99 10.56 -4.07 1.78
C PRO A 99 9.10 -3.63 1.71
N TRP A 100 8.44 -3.43 2.86
CA TRP A 100 7.06 -2.96 2.92
C TRP A 100 6.96 -1.52 2.42
N MET A 101 7.81 -0.60 2.90
CA MET A 101 7.75 0.81 2.48
C MET A 101 7.95 0.99 0.98
N ALA A 102 8.90 0.26 0.38
CA ALA A 102 9.19 0.36 -1.04
C ALA A 102 8.06 -0.24 -1.89
N SER A 103 7.57 -1.42 -1.52
CA SER A 103 6.48 -2.10 -2.24
C SER A 103 5.16 -1.35 -2.12
N PHE A 104 4.84 -0.79 -0.95
CA PHE A 104 3.63 0.01 -0.72
C PHE A 104 3.69 1.37 -1.44
N ALA A 105 4.88 2.00 -1.53
CA ALA A 105 5.06 3.20 -2.35
C ALA A 105 4.81 2.92 -3.84
N LEU A 106 5.22 1.74 -4.33
CA LEU A 106 4.92 1.31 -5.70
C LEU A 106 3.40 1.15 -5.92
N ALA A 107 2.65 0.62 -4.94
CA ALA A 107 1.18 0.55 -5.02
C ALA A 107 0.53 1.94 -5.11
N ILE A 108 1.03 2.91 -4.34
CA ILE A 108 0.54 4.30 -4.39
C ILE A 108 0.81 4.91 -5.77
N LEU A 109 2.01 4.72 -6.32
CA LEU A 109 2.35 5.19 -7.67
C LEU A 109 1.47 4.52 -8.73
N PHE A 110 1.20 3.22 -8.59
CA PHE A 110 0.27 2.52 -9.46
C PHE A 110 -1.14 3.12 -9.39
N GLN A 111 -1.68 3.39 -8.19
CA GLN A 111 -2.98 4.05 -8.02
C GLN A 111 -3.04 5.43 -8.70
N LEU A 112 -1.95 6.19 -8.62
CA LEU A 112 -1.85 7.49 -9.30
C LEU A 112 -1.91 7.34 -10.82
N VAL A 113 -1.02 6.52 -11.39
CA VAL A 113 -0.90 6.33 -12.85
C VAL A 113 -2.16 5.70 -13.41
N PHE A 114 -2.74 4.71 -12.72
CA PHE A 114 -3.97 4.05 -13.13
C PHE A 114 -5.16 5.02 -13.10
N GLY A 115 -5.28 5.86 -12.06
CA GLY A 115 -6.30 6.90 -12.02
C GLY A 115 -6.17 7.95 -13.13
N LEU A 116 -4.93 8.38 -13.44
CA LEU A 116 -4.67 9.27 -14.57
C LEU A 116 -5.00 8.63 -15.91
N TRP A 117 -4.68 7.35 -16.08
CA TRP A 117 -5.01 6.61 -17.30
C TRP A 117 -6.51 6.40 -17.47
N LEU A 118 -7.25 6.05 -16.41
CA LEU A 118 -8.72 5.97 -16.43
C LEU A 118 -9.33 7.29 -16.87
N LEU A 119 -8.87 8.40 -16.28
CA LEU A 119 -9.37 9.72 -16.65
C LEU A 119 -9.01 10.05 -18.11
N GLY A 120 -7.75 9.88 -18.52
CA GLY A 120 -7.30 10.19 -19.88
C GLY A 120 -7.98 9.36 -20.97
N GLY A 121 -8.20 8.06 -20.72
CA GLY A 121 -8.80 7.14 -21.68
C GLY A 121 -10.32 7.21 -21.77
N TYR A 122 -10.98 7.54 -20.65
CA TYR A 122 -12.43 7.34 -20.51
C TYR A 122 -13.16 8.56 -19.91
N TYR A 123 -12.58 9.78 -19.92
CA TYR A 123 -13.20 11.00 -19.34
C TYR A 123 -14.60 11.33 -19.89
N ILE A 124 -14.96 10.80 -21.06
CA ILE A 124 -16.28 10.99 -21.68
C ILE A 124 -17.38 10.32 -20.81
N TYR A 125 -17.03 9.26 -20.07
CA TYR A 125 -17.94 8.58 -19.16
C TYR A 125 -17.83 9.19 -17.76
N LEU A 126 -18.92 9.81 -17.30
CA LEU A 126 -18.97 10.44 -15.97
C LEU A 126 -18.70 9.44 -14.83
N ASP A 127 -19.16 8.19 -14.99
CA ASP A 127 -18.93 7.11 -14.04
C ASP A 127 -17.43 6.85 -13.83
N THR A 128 -16.63 6.93 -14.91
CA THR A 128 -15.17 6.78 -14.83
C THR A 128 -14.50 7.92 -14.07
N VAL A 129 -15.04 9.13 -14.14
CA VAL A 129 -14.54 10.26 -13.32
C VAL A 129 -14.78 9.98 -11.83
N PHE A 130 -15.98 9.50 -11.48
CA PHE A 130 -16.30 9.12 -10.09
C PHE A 130 -15.38 8.00 -9.58
N TYR A 131 -15.18 6.96 -10.39
CA TYR A 131 -14.26 5.87 -10.14
C TYR A 131 -12.82 6.33 -9.87
N THR A 132 -12.30 7.27 -10.67
CA THR A 132 -10.97 7.86 -10.43
C THR A 132 -10.90 8.62 -9.10
N LEU A 133 -11.97 9.35 -8.73
CA LEU A 133 -12.03 10.04 -7.43
C LEU A 133 -12.01 9.06 -6.25
N VAL A 134 -12.69 7.91 -6.37
CA VAL A 134 -12.65 6.85 -5.36
C VAL A 134 -11.24 6.27 -5.23
N ILE A 135 -10.58 5.97 -6.36
CA ILE A 135 -9.19 5.48 -6.37
C ILE A 135 -8.24 6.48 -5.72
N TRP A 136 -8.35 7.77 -6.02
CA TRP A 136 -7.49 8.79 -5.42
C TRP A 136 -7.81 9.07 -3.96
N SER A 137 -9.06 8.94 -3.53
CA SER A 137 -9.42 8.99 -2.11
C SER A 137 -8.76 7.84 -1.34
N TRP A 138 -8.81 6.64 -1.92
CA TRP A 138 -8.12 5.48 -1.35
C TRP A 138 -6.59 5.64 -1.38
N MET A 139 -6.04 6.23 -2.45
CA MET A 139 -4.62 6.57 -2.54
C MET A 139 -4.20 7.56 -1.45
N GLY A 140 -4.99 8.59 -1.18
CA GLY A 140 -4.74 9.54 -0.09
C GLY A 140 -4.67 8.85 1.27
N TYR A 141 -5.60 7.91 1.53
CA TYR A 141 -5.56 7.06 2.72
C TYR A 141 -4.28 6.21 2.78
N ASN A 142 -3.90 5.56 1.68
CA ASN A 142 -2.69 4.75 1.61
C ASN A 142 -1.40 5.58 1.81
N ILE A 143 -1.35 6.80 1.28
CA ILE A 143 -0.25 7.75 1.53
C ILE A 143 -0.14 8.04 3.04
N TYR A 144 -1.27 8.31 3.71
CA TYR A 144 -1.27 8.54 5.15
C TYR A 144 -0.70 7.34 5.93
N LEU A 145 -1.13 6.11 5.62
CA LEU A 145 -0.60 4.91 6.26
C LEU A 145 0.91 4.74 6.00
N TRP A 146 1.36 5.04 4.79
CA TRP A 146 2.78 5.01 4.45
C TRP A 146 3.59 6.01 5.29
N LEU A 147 3.06 7.22 5.53
CA LEU A 147 3.70 8.23 6.37
C LEU A 147 3.78 7.82 7.84
N VAL A 148 2.78 7.09 8.36
CA VAL A 148 2.81 6.53 9.72
C VAL A 148 3.95 5.52 9.87
N VAL A 149 4.08 4.58 8.92
CA VAL A 149 5.17 3.60 8.94
C VAL A 149 6.54 4.27 8.75
N PHE A 150 6.62 5.27 7.87
CA PHE A 150 7.84 6.06 7.70
C PHE A 150 8.23 6.82 8.97
N SER A 151 7.24 7.28 9.74
CA SER A 151 7.46 7.95 11.03
C SER A 151 8.06 6.99 12.06
N GLU A 152 7.53 5.77 12.19
CA GLU A 152 8.10 4.74 13.06
C GLU A 152 9.53 4.33 12.60
N PHE A 153 9.75 4.22 11.30
CA PHE A 153 11.08 3.95 10.75
C PHE A 153 12.11 5.01 11.18
N ARG A 154 11.69 6.29 11.21
CA ARG A 154 12.53 7.41 11.64
C ARG A 154 12.72 7.47 13.16
N GLU A 155 11.72 7.09 13.95
CA GLU A 155 11.90 6.93 15.40
C GLU A 155 12.93 5.85 15.72
N ILE A 156 12.85 4.68 15.09
CA ILE A 156 13.83 3.60 15.28
C ILE A 156 15.24 4.05 14.89
N GLU A 157 15.38 4.83 13.80
CA GLU A 157 16.67 5.40 13.41
C GLU A 157 17.26 6.33 14.48
N LYS A 158 16.44 7.21 15.08
CA LYS A 158 16.91 8.07 16.18
C LYS A 158 17.34 7.24 17.39
N LEU A 159 16.56 6.22 17.76
CA LEU A 159 16.88 5.32 18.88
C LEU A 159 18.21 4.57 18.65
N GLN A 160 18.55 4.30 17.39
CA GLN A 160 19.80 3.63 17.01
C GLN A 160 20.97 4.59 16.80
N SER A 161 20.71 5.90 16.70
CA SER A 161 21.77 6.89 16.50
C SER A 161 22.62 7.00 17.78
N PRO A 162 23.96 6.99 17.68
CA PRO A 162 24.80 7.16 18.86
C PRO A 162 24.54 8.53 19.48
N ASN A 163 24.25 8.57 20.78
CA ASN A 163 24.16 9.82 21.50
C ASN A 163 25.58 10.36 21.71
N ILE A 164 26.04 11.22 20.80
CA ILE A 164 27.33 11.92 20.96
C ILE A 164 27.08 13.07 21.95
N GLU A 165 27.07 12.72 23.23
CA GLU A 165 27.07 13.71 24.30
C GLU A 165 28.49 14.26 24.40
N LEU A 166 28.67 15.52 24.00
CA LEU A 166 29.91 16.25 24.20
C LEU A 166 30.01 16.58 25.69
N LEU A 167 30.59 15.66 26.47
CA LEU A 167 30.95 15.92 27.86
C LEU A 167 32.05 16.99 27.85
N TRP A 168 31.64 18.25 28.02
CA TRP A 168 32.57 19.36 28.15
C TRP A 168 33.35 19.22 29.48
N PRO A 169 34.68 19.42 29.51
CA PRO A 169 35.46 19.44 30.75
C PRO A 169 35.27 20.73 31.57
#